data_AF-A0A345H1M3-F1
#
_entry.id   AF-A0A345H1M3-F1
#
_cell.length_a   1.000
_cell.length_b   1.000
_cell.length_c   1.000
_cell.angle_alpha   90.00
_cell.angle_beta   90.00
_cell.angle_gamma   90.00
#
_symmetry.space_group_name_H-M   'P 1'
#
loop_
_entity.id
_entity.type
_entity.pdbx_description
1 polymer ?
#
loop_
_entity_poly.entity_id
_entity_poly.type
_entity_poly.pdbx_seq_one_letter_code
_entity_poly.pdbx_strand_id
1 'polypeptide(L)' 'MKLNQKQLEEFKKAAEPLMEFINNNCHPHVTVIVGTDKAELLEGVTVHNTDKFIND' A
#
# COMPACT_ATOMS: atom_id res chain seq x y z
N MET A 1 13.30 -8.57 1.47
CA MET A 1 12.68 -9.72 2.19
C MET A 1 11.86 -10.53 1.19
N LYS A 2 11.97 -11.87 1.18
CA LYS A 2 11.13 -12.73 0.31
C LYS A 2 10.19 -13.53 1.20
N LEU A 3 8.89 -13.43 0.95
CA LEU A 3 7.87 -14.22 1.65
C LEU A 3 7.84 -15.65 1.10
N ASN A 4 7.57 -16.63 1.96
CA ASN A 4 7.20 -17.97 1.51
C ASN A 4 5.71 -18.02 1.09
N GLN A 5 5.27 -19.12 0.49
CA GLN A 5 3.92 -19.24 -0.03
C GLN A 5 2.85 -19.02 1.05
N LYS A 6 3.04 -19.57 2.24
CA LYS A 6 2.10 -19.41 3.36
C LYS A 6 2.02 -17.96 3.81
N GLN A 7 3.17 -17.30 4.00
CA GLN A 7 3.24 -15.89 4.39
C GLN A 7 2.63 -14.97 3.33
N LEU A 8 2.77 -15.30 2.04
CA LEU A 8 2.14 -14.54 0.96
C LEU A 8 0.61 -14.63 1.02
N GLU A 9 0.06 -15.82 1.28
CA GLU A 9 -1.39 -15.98 1.42
C GLU A 9 -1.93 -15.31 2.69
N GLU A 10 -1.18 -15.36 3.81
CA GLU A 10 -1.52 -14.64 5.03
C GLU A 10 -1.51 -13.12 4.81
N PHE A 11 -0.52 -12.61 4.07
CA PHE A 11 -0.44 -11.19 3.71
C PHE A 11 -1.63 -10.75 2.85
N LYS A 12 -1.99 -11.51 1.80
CA LYS A 12 -3.15 -11.20 0.95
C LYS A 12 -4.44 -11.12 1.77
N LYS A 13 -4.68 -12.13 2.63
CA LYS A 13 -5.85 -12.18 3.51
C LYS A 13 -5.93 -10.99 4.47
N ALA A 14 -4.78 -10.47 4.93
CA ALA A 14 -4.74 -9.28 5.77
C ALA A 14 -4.93 -7.98 4.96
N ALA A 15 -4.44 -7.94 3.72
CA ALA A 15 -4.46 -6.75 2.87
C ALA A 15 -5.83 -6.51 2.20
N GLU A 16 -6.54 -7.56 1.78
CA GLU A 16 -7.82 -7.45 1.05
C GLU A 16 -8.90 -6.66 1.83
N PRO A 17 -9.14 -6.91 3.14
CA PRO A 17 -10.10 -6.11 3.90
C PRO A 17 -9.73 -4.62 3.97
N LEU A 18 -8.44 -4.30 4.05
CA LEU A 18 -7.98 -2.93 4.03
C LEU A 18 -8.19 -2.28 2.65
N MET A 19 -7.94 -3.02 1.58
CA MET A 19 -8.23 -2.57 0.21
C MET A 19 -9.73 -2.29 0.01
N GLU A 20 -10.60 -3.19 0.50
CA GLU A 20 -12.05 -2.99 0.45
C GLU A 20 -12.48 -1.77 1.27
N PHE A 21 -11.93 -1.58 2.47
CA PHE A 21 -12.17 -0.39 3.28
C PHE A 21 -11.81 0.90 2.54
N ILE A 22 -10.63 0.96 1.91
CA ILE A 22 -10.19 2.12 1.12
C ILE A 22 -11.15 2.36 -0.04
N ASN A 23 -11.50 1.32 -0.80
CA ASN A 23 -12.40 1.42 -1.95
C ASN A 23 -13.78 1.97 -1.56
N ASN A 24 -14.32 1.55 -0.42
CA ASN A 24 -15.66 1.93 0.01
C ASN A 24 -15.73 3.29 0.73
N ASN A 25 -14.59 3.80 1.24
CA ASN A 25 -14.58 4.98 2.12
C ASN A 25 -13.67 6.13 1.66
N CYS A 26 -12.77 5.91 0.69
CA CYS A 26 -11.77 6.91 0.27
C CYS A 26 -11.87 7.21 -1.23
N HIS A 27 -11.26 8.33 -1.66
CA HIS A 27 -11.10 8.64 -3.09
C HIS A 27 -10.02 7.75 -3.73
N PRO A 28 -10.10 7.42 -5.04
CA PRO A 28 -9.16 6.51 -5.70
C PRO A 28 -7.67 6.92 -5.70
N HIS A 29 -7.33 8.13 -5.25
CA HIS A 29 -5.96 8.65 -5.19
C HIS A 29 -5.35 8.58 -3.78
N VAL A 30 -5.92 7.75 -2.91
CA VAL A 30 -5.46 7.54 -1.55
C VAL A 30 -4.59 6.29 -1.44
N THR A 31 -3.53 6.38 -0.63
CA THR A 31 -2.60 5.27 -0.33
C THR A 31 -2.55 5.05 1.18
N VAL A 32 -2.43 3.79 1.62
CA VAL A 32 -2.19 3.45 3.03
C VAL A 32 -0.79 2.87 3.22
N ILE A 33 -0.08 3.36 4.24
CA ILE A 33 1.19 2.80 4.71
C ILE A 33 0.96 2.17 6.08
N VAL A 34 1.25 0.88 6.22
CA VAL A 34 1.07 0.14 7.48
C VAL A 34 2.44 -0.15 8.09
N GLY A 35 2.67 0.38 9.29
CA GLY A 35 3.79 0.06 10.16
C GLY A 35 3.37 -0.92 11.27
N THR A 36 4.30 -1.29 12.14
CA THR A 36 4.01 -2.20 13.26
C THR A 36 3.19 -1.56 14.39
N ASP A 37 3.13 -0.23 14.44
CA ASP A 37 2.50 0.57 15.50
C ASP A 37 1.40 1.53 14.99
N LYS A 38 1.32 1.77 13.68
CA LYS A 38 0.34 2.68 13.07
C LYS A 38 0.00 2.32 11.63
N ALA A 39 -1.13 2.84 11.16
CA ALA A 39 -1.51 2.87 9.74
C ALA A 39 -1.78 4.31 9.33
N GLU A 40 -1.17 4.76 8.24
CA GLU A 40 -1.23 6.14 7.74
C GLU A 40 -1.99 6.18 6.41
N LEU A 41 -2.99 7.05 6.30
CA LEU A 41 -3.78 7.29 5.08
C LEU A 41 -3.30 8.59 4.44
N LEU A 42 -2.81 8.54 3.20
CA LEU A 42 -2.21 9.68 2.50
C LEU A 42 -2.88 9.93 1.15
N GLU A 43 -3.07 11.20 0.81
CA GLU A 43 -3.55 11.64 -0.51
C GLU A 43 -2.45 12.43 -1.23
N GLY A 44 -2.13 12.02 -2.47
CA GLY A 44 -1.20 12.75 -3.32
C GLY A 44 -1.93 13.81 -4.15
N VAL A 45 -1.49 15.07 -4.08
CA VAL A 45 -2.10 16.17 -4.86
C VAL A 45 -1.55 16.23 -6.30
N THR A 46 -0.27 15.88 -6.50
CA THR A 46 0.37 15.86 -7.83
C THR A 46 1.53 14.85 -7.82
N VAL A 47 1.64 14.06 -8.90
CA VAL A 47 2.68 13.03 -9.04
C VAL A 47 3.40 13.19 -10.39
N HIS A 48 4.73 13.22 -10.37
CA HIS A 48 5.59 13.17 -11.56
C HIS A 48 6.51 11.95 -11.47
N ASN A 49 6.23 10.92 -12.28
CA ASN A 49 7.01 9.69 -12.30
C ASN A 49 8.26 9.85 -13.18
N THR A 50 9.44 9.53 -12.66
CA THR A 50 10.68 9.53 -13.45
C THR A 50 11.72 8.56 -12.87
N ASP A 51 12.36 7.78 -13.73
CA ASP A 51 13.44 6.86 -13.35
C ASP A 51 14.83 7.49 -13.52
N LYS A 52 14.90 8.75 -13.99
CA LYS A 52 16.15 9.46 -14.34
C LYS A 52 17.17 9.56 -13.21
N PHE A 53 16.73 9.41 -11.96
CA PHE A 53 17.53 9.65 -10.76
C PHE A 53 17.66 8.42 -9.87
N ILE A 54 17.20 7.25 -10.33
CA ILE A 54 17.38 5.99 -9.60
C ILE A 54 18.84 5.56 -9.79
N ASN A 55 19.63 5.57 -8.72
CA ASN A 55 20.96 4.99 -8.70
C ASN A 55 20.84 3.49 -8.35
N ASP A 56 21.51 2.64 -9.13
CA ASP A 56 21.57 1.18 -8.92
C ASP A 56 22.44 0.81 -7.71
#